data_AF-A0AA95FA46-F1
#
_entry.id   AF-A0AA95FA46-F1
#
_cell.length_a   1.000
_cell.length_b   1.000
_cell.length_c   1.000
_cell.angle_alpha   90.00
_cell.angle_beta   90.00
_cell.angle_gamma   90.00
#
_symmetry.space_group_name_H-M   'P 1'
#
loop_
_entity.id
_entity.type
_entity.pdbx_description
1 polymer ?
#
loop_
_entity_poly.entity_id
_entity_poly.type
_entity_poly.pdbx_seq_one_letter_code
_entity_poly.pdbx_strand_id
1 'polypeptide(L)'
;MNPEVAESIEVRGDRAHFRAELNGRWALAQTPGERWFAVDTDQGFSWNRFDEDASASEINMYLDTLVDVARAYVEGRYSLARSPALRAPELQIVTENETAVLTLGLPDLIRRFFRR
;
A
#
# COMPACT_ATOMS: atom_id res chain seq x y z
N MET A 1 7.21 21.43 -15.28
CA MET A 1 7.79 20.13 -14.91
C MET A 1 6.68 19.34 -14.26
N ASN A 2 6.33 18.18 -14.83
CA ASN A 2 5.49 17.24 -14.11
C ASN A 2 6.34 16.71 -12.93
N PRO A 3 5.86 16.76 -11.68
CA PRO A 3 6.65 16.26 -10.57
C PRO A 3 6.85 14.75 -10.77
N GLU A 4 8.10 14.32 -10.72
CA GLU A 4 8.48 12.91 -10.81
C GLU A 4 8.28 12.25 -9.44
N VAL A 5 7.88 10.98 -9.43
CA VAL A 5 7.77 10.20 -8.19
C VAL A 5 9.17 9.98 -7.63
N ALA A 6 9.40 10.42 -6.40
CA ALA A 6 10.65 10.14 -5.70
C ALA A 6 10.58 8.73 -5.10
N GLU A 7 11.57 7.91 -5.42
CA GLU A 7 11.58 6.49 -5.06
C GLU A 7 12.86 6.13 -4.29
N SER A 8 12.72 5.26 -3.30
CA SER A 8 13.86 4.68 -2.59
C SER A 8 13.58 3.23 -2.21
N ILE A 9 14.62 2.40 -2.29
CA ILE A 9 14.58 0.99 -1.90
C ILE A 9 15.64 0.77 -0.83
N GLU A 10 15.25 0.11 0.24
CA GLU A 10 16.16 -0.31 1.30
C GLU A 10 15.95 -1.79 1.60
N VAL A 11 17.02 -2.58 1.48
CA VAL A 11 17.02 -4.01 1.82
C VAL A 11 17.91 -4.22 3.05
N ARG A 12 17.36 -4.86 4.08
CA ARG A 12 18.07 -5.23 5.31
C ARG A 12 17.80 -6.68 5.65
N GLY A 13 18.75 -7.56 5.34
CA GLY A 13 18.60 -8.99 5.54
C GLY A 13 17.47 -9.56 4.66
N ASP A 14 16.47 -10.15 5.30
CA ASP A 14 15.27 -10.74 4.70
C ASP A 14 14.13 -9.73 4.48
N ARG A 15 14.35 -8.45 4.82
CA ARG A 15 13.34 -7.39 4.71
C ARG A 15 13.68 -6.41 3.60
N ALA A 16 12.70 -6.10 2.78
CA ALA A 16 12.77 -5.03 1.79
C ALA A 16 11.72 -3.96 2.10
N HIS A 17 12.10 -2.71 1.89
CA HIS A 17 11.22 -1.55 1.94
C HIS A 17 11.35 -0.79 0.62
N PHE A 18 10.22 -0.40 0.06
CA PHE A 18 10.11 0.53 -1.06
C PHE A 18 9.27 1.72 -0.61
N ARG A 19 9.80 2.93 -0.78
CA ARG A 19 9.08 4.16 -0.50
C ARG A 19 8.91 4.95 -1.78
N ALA A 20 7.67 5.31 -2.08
CA ALA A 20 7.31 6.26 -3.12
C ALA A 20 6.79 7.56 -2.48
N GLU A 21 7.15 8.71 -3.05
CA GLU A 21 6.70 10.02 -2.58
C GLU A 21 6.45 10.97 -3.75
N LEU A 22 5.31 11.66 -3.72
CA LEU A 22 4.94 12.66 -4.72
C LEU A 22 4.06 13.75 -4.08
N ASN A 23 4.43 15.02 -4.27
CA ASN A 23 3.64 16.17 -3.79
C ASN A 23 3.21 16.10 -2.31
N GLY A 24 4.09 15.59 -1.44
CA GLY A 24 3.84 15.45 0.00
C GLY A 24 2.99 14.23 0.39
N ARG A 25 2.57 13.39 -0.56
CA ARG A 25 1.98 12.06 -0.31
C ARG A 25 3.06 11.02 -0.33
N TRP A 26 2.98 10.04 0.55
CA TRP A 26 3.92 8.91 0.56
C TRP A 26 3.19 7.58 0.74
N ALA A 27 3.78 6.54 0.17
CA ALA A 27 3.44 5.16 0.42
C ALA A 27 4.71 4.36 0.74
N LEU A 28 4.61 3.44 1.68
CA LEU A 28 5.66 2.54 2.10
C LEU A 28 5.20 1.10 1.84
N ALA A 29 5.78 0.47 0.83
CA ALA A 29 5.68 -0.96 0.62
C ALA A 29 6.78 -1.68 1.41
N GLN A 30 6.45 -2.82 2.02
CA GLN A 30 7.38 -3.56 2.85
C GLN A 30 7.13 -5.06 2.82
N THR A 31 8.20 -5.83 3.01
CA THR A 31 8.16 -7.27 3.25
C THR A 31 8.71 -7.60 4.64
N PRO A 32 7.86 -7.58 5.69
CA PRO A 32 8.30 -7.84 7.07
C PRO A 32 8.88 -9.26 7.31
N GLY A 33 8.64 -10.18 6.37
CA GLY A 33 9.22 -11.52 6.26
C GLY A 33 8.90 -12.12 4.88
N GLU A 34 9.39 -13.33 4.59
CA GLU A 34 9.34 -13.95 3.25
C GLU A 34 7.93 -14.07 2.64
N ARG A 35 6.89 -14.09 3.49
CA ARG A 35 5.49 -14.41 3.13
C ARG A 35 4.49 -13.30 3.45
N TRP A 36 4.98 -12.13 3.87
CA TRP A 36 4.15 -10.99 4.24
C TRP A 36 4.47 -9.79 3.36
N PHE A 37 3.44 -9.18 2.80
CA PHE A 37 3.52 -8.03 1.91
C PHE A 37 2.57 -6.95 2.42
N ALA A 38 3.05 -5.74 2.62
CA ALA A 38 2.22 -4.64 3.12
C ALA A 38 2.51 -3.32 2.41
N VAL A 39 1.48 -2.50 2.23
CA VAL A 39 1.60 -1.08 1.86
C VAL A 39 0.91 -0.24 2.91
N ASP A 40 1.60 0.75 3.44
CA ASP A 40 1.07 1.79 4.34
C ASP A 40 1.17 3.17 3.69
N THR A 41 0.23 4.05 3.98
CA THR A 41 0.19 5.39 3.38
C THR A 41 0.17 6.53 4.39
N ASP A 42 0.50 7.74 3.94
CA ASP A 42 0.47 8.96 4.76
C ASP A 42 -0.91 9.28 5.37
N GLN A 43 -1.97 8.75 4.78
CA GLN A 43 -3.36 8.94 5.24
C GLN A 43 -3.86 7.79 6.13
N GLY A 44 -2.99 6.83 6.50
CA GLY A 44 -3.31 5.71 7.38
C GLY A 44 -4.08 4.57 6.71
N PHE A 45 -4.13 4.55 5.37
CA PHE A 45 -4.66 3.42 4.62
C PHE A 45 -3.58 2.35 4.51
N SER A 46 -3.99 1.09 4.68
CA SER A 46 -3.09 -0.05 4.61
C SER A 46 -3.68 -1.18 3.76
N TRP A 47 -2.81 -1.85 3.03
CA TRP A 47 -3.09 -3.13 2.37
C TRP A 47 -2.09 -4.15 2.88
N ASN A 48 -2.56 -5.35 3.17
CA ASN A 48 -1.72 -6.43 3.67
C ASN A 48 -2.10 -7.72 2.95
N ARG A 49 -1.09 -8.51 2.60
CA ARG A 49 -1.23 -9.85 2.05
C ARG A 49 -0.27 -10.79 2.77
N PHE A 50 -0.82 -11.91 3.25
CA PHE A 50 -0.05 -13.00 3.80
C PHE A 50 -0.38 -14.27 3.03
N ASP A 51 0.63 -14.96 2.55
CA ASP A 51 0.48 -16.17 1.75
C ASP A 51 1.62 -17.15 2.05
N GLU A 52 1.34 -18.13 2.90
CA GLU A 52 2.31 -19.11 3.39
C GLU A 52 2.79 -20.07 2.28
N ASP A 53 1.88 -20.41 1.36
CA ASP A 53 2.09 -21.44 0.35
C ASP A 53 2.59 -20.88 -1.01
N ALA A 54 2.80 -19.57 -1.10
CA ALA A 54 3.17 -18.93 -2.35
C ALA A 54 4.43 -19.57 -3.00
N SER A 55 4.38 -19.76 -4.30
CA SER A 55 5.53 -20.07 -5.14
C SER A 55 6.45 -18.86 -5.29
N ALA A 56 7.68 -19.08 -5.76
CA ALA A 56 8.59 -17.97 -6.09
C ALA A 56 8.02 -17.02 -7.16
N SER A 57 7.24 -17.55 -8.11
CA SER A 57 6.52 -16.74 -9.10
C SER A 57 5.45 -15.85 -8.48
N GLU A 58 4.70 -16.36 -7.50
CA GLU A 58 3.68 -15.58 -6.80
C GLU A 58 4.32 -14.51 -5.90
N ILE A 59 5.44 -14.82 -5.24
CA ILE A 59 6.21 -13.82 -4.49
C ILE A 59 6.61 -12.65 -5.40
N ASN A 60 7.17 -12.94 -6.58
CA ASN A 60 7.55 -11.88 -7.53
C ASN A 60 6.34 -11.04 -7.97
N MET A 61 5.22 -11.70 -8.28
CA MET A 61 3.97 -11.02 -8.61
C MET A 61 3.49 -10.11 -7.46
N TYR A 62 3.61 -10.55 -6.20
CA TYR A 62 3.24 -9.74 -5.03
C TYR A 62 4.18 -8.56 -4.82
N LEU A 63 5.48 -8.73 -5.08
CA LEU A 63 6.45 -7.64 -5.04
C LEU A 63 6.14 -6.58 -6.11
N ASP A 64 5.78 -6.99 -7.32
CA ASP A 64 5.37 -6.07 -8.39
C ASP A 64 4.09 -5.32 -8.01
N THR A 65 3.08 -6.04 -7.48
CA THR A 65 1.84 -5.43 -6.96
C THR A 65 2.14 -4.40 -5.87
N LEU A 66 3.05 -4.69 -4.94
CA LEU A 66 3.43 -3.76 -3.87
C LEU A 66 3.92 -2.42 -4.42
N VAL A 67 4.82 -2.47 -5.40
CA VAL A 67 5.40 -1.29 -6.04
C VAL A 67 4.32 -0.51 -6.80
N ASP A 68 3.49 -1.21 -7.57
CA ASP A 68 2.40 -0.62 -8.33
C ASP A 68 1.37 0.08 -7.45
N VAL A 69 0.99 -0.54 -6.33
CA VAL A 69 0.05 0.03 -5.36
C VAL A 69 0.63 1.31 -4.75
N ALA A 70 1.88 1.28 -4.31
CA ALA A 70 2.54 2.44 -3.71
C ALA A 70 2.64 3.61 -4.70
N ARG A 71 3.03 3.36 -5.95
CA ARG A 71 3.08 4.36 -7.03
C ARG A 71 1.69 4.92 -7.34
N ALA A 72 0.73 4.04 -7.59
CA ALA A 72 -0.64 4.44 -7.92
C ALA A 72 -1.25 5.31 -6.83
N TYR A 73 -0.98 5.01 -5.56
CA TYR A 73 -1.43 5.83 -4.45
C TYR A 73 -0.86 7.26 -4.50
N VAL A 74 0.47 7.42 -4.60
CA VAL A 74 1.09 8.75 -4.58
C VAL A 74 0.75 9.56 -5.84
N GLU A 75 0.53 8.89 -6.97
CA GLU A 75 0.05 9.49 -8.22
C GLU A 75 -1.44 9.85 -8.21
N GLY A 76 -2.21 9.38 -7.20
CA GLY A 76 -3.65 9.62 -7.13
C GLY A 76 -4.50 8.70 -8.02
N ARG A 77 -3.92 7.62 -8.56
CA ARG A 77 -4.61 6.60 -9.38
C ARG A 77 -5.35 5.59 -8.52
N TYR A 78 -6.35 6.05 -7.80
CA TYR A 78 -7.22 5.20 -6.96
C TYR A 78 -8.67 5.70 -7.00
N SER A 79 -9.60 4.82 -6.68
CA SER A 79 -11.00 5.19 -6.44
C SER A 79 -11.30 5.12 -4.93
N LEU A 80 -12.04 6.12 -4.43
CA LEU A 80 -12.50 6.13 -3.05
C LEU A 80 -13.84 5.40 -2.97
N ALA A 81 -13.89 4.33 -2.19
CA ALA A 81 -15.09 3.56 -1.91
C ALA A 81 -15.45 3.63 -0.42
N ARG A 82 -16.60 3.07 -0.08
CA ARG A 82 -16.95 2.75 1.31
C ARG A 82 -17.20 1.26 1.43
N SER A 83 -16.58 0.67 2.44
CA SER A 83 -16.83 -0.71 2.81
C SER A 83 -18.32 -0.93 3.07
N PRO A 84 -18.99 -1.88 2.41
CA PRO A 84 -20.39 -2.20 2.70
C PRO A 84 -20.57 -2.70 4.14
N ALA A 85 -19.59 -3.46 4.64
CA ALA A 85 -19.63 -4.10 5.96
C ALA A 85 -19.33 -3.11 7.10
N LEU A 86 -18.31 -2.27 6.93
CA LEU A 86 -17.80 -1.41 8.01
C LEU A 86 -18.20 0.07 7.87
N ARG A 87 -18.79 0.47 6.73
CA ARG A 87 -18.99 1.89 6.33
C ARG A 87 -17.72 2.75 6.42
N ALA A 88 -16.56 2.10 6.54
CA ALA A 88 -15.25 2.73 6.60
C ALA A 88 -14.82 3.15 5.20
N PRO A 89 -14.02 4.22 5.07
CA PRO A 89 -13.43 4.57 3.78
C PRO A 89 -12.45 3.48 3.35
N GLU A 90 -12.45 3.18 2.05
CA GLU A 90 -11.53 2.25 1.40
C GLU A 90 -10.97 2.91 0.13
N LEU A 91 -9.72 2.62 -0.20
CA LEU A 91 -9.14 2.98 -1.50
C LEU A 91 -9.04 1.72 -2.34
N GLN A 92 -9.55 1.75 -3.56
CA GLN A 92 -9.35 0.68 -4.53
C GLN A 92 -8.30 1.12 -5.54
N ILE A 93 -7.28 0.31 -5.70
CA ILE A 93 -6.20 0.49 -6.66
C ILE A 93 -6.18 -0.72 -7.57
N VAL A 94 -6.34 -0.47 -8.87
CA VAL A 94 -6.23 -1.51 -9.89
C VAL A 94 -4.78 -1.52 -10.38
N THR A 95 -4.08 -2.63 -10.20
CA THR A 95 -2.76 -2.89 -10.77
C THR A 95 -2.90 -3.82 -11.98
N GLU A 96 -1.78 -4.14 -12.64
CA GLU A 96 -1.79 -5.13 -13.72
C GLU A 96 -2.13 -6.54 -13.22
N ASN A 97 -1.73 -6.85 -11.98
CA ASN A 97 -1.85 -8.19 -11.39
C ASN A 97 -3.15 -8.39 -10.60
N GLU A 98 -3.62 -7.37 -9.88
CA GLU A 98 -4.80 -7.49 -9.01
C GLU A 98 -5.46 -6.15 -8.66
N THR A 99 -6.59 -6.20 -7.97
CA THR A 99 -7.19 -5.02 -7.34
C THR A 99 -6.87 -5.02 -5.85
N ALA A 100 -6.03 -4.09 -5.41
CA ALA A 100 -5.72 -3.89 -4.00
C ALA A 100 -6.77 -2.98 -3.35
N VAL A 101 -7.34 -3.43 -2.24
CA VAL A 101 -8.26 -2.64 -1.41
C VAL A 101 -7.53 -2.22 -0.14
N LEU A 102 -7.21 -0.94 -0.02
CA LEU A 102 -6.58 -0.40 1.17
C LEU A 102 -7.66 0.07 2.14
N THR A 103 -7.54 -0.34 3.39
CA THR A 103 -8.48 -0.02 4.46
C THR A 103 -7.82 0.91 5.48
N LEU A 104 -8.59 1.82 6.05
CA LEU A 104 -8.09 2.69 7.11
C LEU A 104 -7.89 1.87 8.39
N GLY A 105 -6.68 1.88 8.94
CA GLY A 105 -6.39 1.17 10.19
C GLY A 105 -7.26 1.70 11.35
N LEU A 106 -7.69 0.81 12.25
CA LEU A 106 -8.47 1.17 13.44
C LEU A 106 -7.85 2.33 14.26
N PRO A 107 -6.52 2.36 14.52
CA PRO A 107 -5.88 3.48 15.21
C PRO A 107 -6.02 4.82 14.48
N ASP A 108 -5.95 4.83 13.16
CA ASP A 108 -6.04 6.04 12.34
C ASP A 108 -7.48 6.52 12.14
N LEU A 109 -8.43 5.58 12.12
CA LEU A 109 -9.86 5.89 12.17
C LEU A 109 -10.24 6.63 13.45
N ILE A 110 -9.70 6.18 14.60
CA ILE A 110 -9.87 6.84 15.90
C ILE A 110 -9.23 8.24 15.89
N ARG A 111 -7.98 8.39 15.44
CA ARG A 111 -7.30 9.70 15.34
C ARG A 111 -8.08 10.71 14.49
N ARG A 112 -8.70 10.25 13.39
CA ARG A 112 -9.48 11.12 12.49
C ARG A 112 -10.77 11.64 13.13
N PHE A 113 -11.36 10.88 14.05
CA PHE A 113 -12.52 11.33 14.83
C PHE A 113 -12.15 12.36 15.90
N PHE A 114 -10.97 12.26 16.52
CA PHE A 114 -10.51 13.18 17.57
C PHE A 114 -9.84 14.47 17.06
N ARG A 115 -9.55 14.58 15.76
CA ARG A 115 -9.02 15.81 15.12
C ARG A 115 -10.11 16.75 14.56
N ARG A 116 -11.38 16.50 14.88
CA ARG A 116 -12.52 17.27 14.39
C ARG A 116 -13.00 18.31 15.40
#